data_AF-A0A2E8QNR7-F1
#
_entry.id   AF-A0A2E8QNR7-F1
#
_cell.length_a   1.000
_cell.length_b   1.000
_cell.length_c   1.000
_cell.angle_alpha   90.00
_cell.angle_beta   90.00
_cell.angle_gamma   90.00
#
_symmetry.space_group_name_H-M   'P 1'
#
loop_
_entity.id
_entity.type
_entity.pdbx_description
1 polymer ?
#
loop_
_entity_poly.entity_id
_entity_poly.type
_entity_poly.pdbx_seq_one_letter_code
_entity_poly.pdbx_strand_id
1 'polypeptide(L)'
;MIPLHDDNPTRITPVVTIALIGLCVMAFLWQLSLGPRQEAAIYALGVIPAVILDHARLVSHLEWVDPMLTPFTSMFLHGGFMHLGGNMLYLWIFGNNIEDAMGHGRFIVFYLICGVAAVFA
;
A
#
# COMPACT_ATOMS: atom_id res chain seq x y z
N MET A 1 -10.65 -21.34 5.64
CA MET A 1 -10.95 -21.30 4.19
C MET A 1 -10.34 -20.03 3.62
N ILE A 2 -9.60 -20.11 2.51
CA ILE A 2 -9.04 -18.92 1.84
C ILE A 2 -10.12 -18.38 0.90
N PRO A 3 -10.57 -17.11 1.03
CA PRO A 3 -11.55 -16.54 0.11
C PRO A 3 -10.87 -16.34 -1.25
N LEU A 4 -11.48 -16.83 -2.32
CA LEU A 4 -10.95 -16.70 -3.69
C LEU A 4 -11.76 -15.74 -4.55
N HIS A 5 -13.02 -15.53 -4.19
CA HIS A 5 -13.99 -14.68 -4.89
C HIS A 5 -15.15 -14.34 -3.95
N ASP A 6 -15.97 -13.38 -4.36
CA ASP A 6 -17.23 -12.97 -3.74
C ASP A 6 -18.38 -13.10 -4.75
N ASP A 7 -19.62 -13.27 -4.30
CA ASP A 7 -20.77 -13.44 -5.21
C ASP A 7 -21.40 -12.10 -5.64
N ASN A 8 -20.76 -10.95 -5.36
CA ASN A 8 -21.37 -9.65 -5.60
C ASN A 8 -21.16 -9.21 -7.07
N PRO A 9 -22.23 -8.98 -7.84
CA PRO A 9 -22.08 -8.58 -9.23
C PRO A 9 -21.53 -7.15 -9.33
N THR A 10 -20.38 -6.98 -10.00
CA THR A 10 -19.80 -5.67 -10.31
C THR A 10 -20.43 -5.06 -11.57
N ARG A 11 -20.81 -3.78 -11.53
CA ARG A 11 -21.41 -3.05 -12.65
C ARG A 11 -20.38 -2.26 -13.46
N ILE A 12 -19.32 -1.76 -12.81
CA ILE A 12 -18.21 -1.05 -13.45
C ILE A 12 -16.93 -1.88 -13.47
N THR A 13 -16.05 -1.61 -14.44
CA THR A 13 -14.72 -2.21 -14.47
C THR A 13 -13.85 -1.59 -13.37
N PRO A 14 -13.23 -2.37 -12.48
CA PRO A 14 -12.53 -1.85 -11.30
C PRO A 14 -11.11 -1.37 -11.65
N VAL A 15 -11.01 -0.32 -12.47
CA VAL A 15 -9.73 0.17 -13.00
C VAL A 15 -8.81 0.72 -11.92
N VAL A 16 -9.34 1.32 -10.86
CA VAL A 16 -8.54 1.84 -9.74
C VAL A 16 -7.98 0.68 -8.93
N THR A 17 -8.79 -0.33 -8.64
CA THR A 17 -8.35 -1.55 -7.94
C THR A 17 -7.22 -2.23 -8.71
N ILE A 18 -7.39 -2.41 -10.03
CA ILE A 18 -6.34 -2.98 -10.90
C ILE A 18 -5.08 -2.12 -10.89
N ALA A 19 -5.22 -0.79 -10.97
CA ALA A 19 -4.09 0.13 -10.93
C ALA A 19 -3.33 0.05 -9.59
N LEU A 20 -4.04 0.01 -8.47
CA LEU A 20 -3.43 -0.14 -7.14
C LEU A 20 -2.70 -1.47 -7.00
N ILE A 21 -3.29 -2.58 -7.46
CA ILE A 21 -2.61 -3.88 -7.52
C ILE A 21 -1.33 -3.78 -8.36
N GLY A 22 -1.42 -3.20 -9.55
CA GLY A 22 -0.27 -2.99 -10.42
C GLY A 22 0.83 -2.16 -9.75
N LEU A 23 0.47 -1.07 -9.08
CA LEU A 23 1.42 -0.22 -8.35
C LEU A 23 2.11 -0.97 -7.22
N CYS A 24 1.38 -1.74 -6.42
CA CYS A 24 1.95 -2.57 -5.35
C CYS A 24 2.90 -3.64 -5.90
N VAL A 25 2.52 -4.31 -6.99
CA VAL A 25 3.38 -5.31 -7.65
C VAL A 25 4.64 -4.65 -8.21
N MET A 26 4.53 -3.52 -8.90
CA MET A 26 5.68 -2.78 -9.43
C MET A 26 6.61 -2.31 -8.31
N ALA A 27 6.07 -1.77 -7.21
CA ALA A 27 6.85 -1.37 -6.05
C ALA A 27 7.59 -2.57 -5.44
N PHE A 28 6.93 -3.73 -5.32
CA PHE A 28 7.58 -4.93 -4.79
C PHE A 28 8.65 -5.50 -5.73
N LEU A 29 8.43 -5.51 -7.05
CA LEU A 29 9.46 -5.90 -8.02
C LEU A 29 10.66 -4.95 -7.97
N TRP A 30 10.42 -3.65 -7.81
CA TRP A 30 11.46 -2.68 -7.56
C TRP A 30 12.21 -2.97 -6.24
N GLN A 31 11.52 -3.28 -5.14
CA GLN A 31 12.16 -3.68 -3.88
C GLN A 31 13.09 -4.88 -4.07
N LEU A 32 12.65 -5.91 -4.79
CA LEU A 32 13.47 -7.09 -5.09
C LEU A 32 14.71 -6.75 -5.94
N SER A 33 14.58 -5.81 -6.87
CA SER A 33 15.69 -5.36 -7.72
C SER A 33 16.83 -4.69 -6.93
N LEU A 34 16.58 -4.21 -5.71
CA LEU A 34 17.57 -3.53 -4.88
C LEU A 34 18.56 -4.46 -4.16
N GLY A 35 18.27 -5.76 -4.11
CA GLY A 35 19.11 -6.76 -3.44
C GLY A 35 19.43 -6.34 -1.99
N PRO A 36 20.71 -6.24 -1.59
CA PRO A 36 21.08 -5.83 -0.24
C PRO A 36 20.56 -4.45 0.21
N ARG A 37 20.20 -3.55 -0.73
CA ARG A 37 19.66 -2.22 -0.42
C ARG A 37 18.16 -2.22 -0.16
N GLN A 38 17.49 -3.36 -0.30
CA GLN A 38 16.04 -3.46 -0.06
C GLN A 38 15.67 -3.02 1.36
N GLU A 39 16.46 -3.40 2.36
CA GLU A 39 16.23 -3.03 3.76
C GLU A 39 16.28 -1.50 3.95
N ALA A 40 17.26 -0.84 3.33
CA ALA A 40 17.35 0.62 3.35
C ALA A 40 16.12 1.29 2.74
N ALA A 41 15.60 0.77 1.62
CA ALA A 41 14.38 1.29 1.00
C ALA A 41 13.14 1.10 1.89
N ILE A 42 13.05 -0.01 2.63
CA ILE A 42 11.95 -0.26 3.57
C ILE A 42 11.99 0.77 4.71
N TYR A 43 13.16 1.07 5.28
CA TYR A 43 13.27 2.11 6.31
C TYR A 43 13.01 3.51 5.74
N ALA A 44 13.49 3.80 4.53
CA ALA A 44 13.39 5.13 3.94
C ALA A 44 11.97 5.50 3.49
N LEU A 45 11.16 4.52 3.09
CA LEU A 45 9.82 4.73 2.54
C LEU A 45 8.70 4.18 3.44
N GLY A 46 9.05 3.42 4.47
CA GLY A 46 8.12 2.88 5.45
C GLY A 46 7.82 3.89 6.56
N VAL A 47 6.65 3.75 7.17
CA VAL A 47 6.29 4.56 8.34
C VAL A 47 7.04 4.07 9.56
N ILE A 48 7.72 5.00 10.23
CA ILE A 48 8.32 4.78 11.55
C ILE A 48 7.68 5.81 12.50
N PRO A 49 6.79 5.41 13.43
CA PRO A 49 6.07 6.35 14.29
C PRO A 49 6.97 7.28 15.08
N ALA A 50 8.10 6.78 15.59
CA ALA A 50 9.07 7.60 16.32
C ALA A 50 9.65 8.75 15.45
N VAL A 51 9.72 8.58 14.14
CA VAL A 51 10.26 9.59 13.21
C VAL A 51 9.20 10.61 12.85
N ILE A 52 7.96 10.17 12.56
CA ILE A 52 6.84 11.08 12.27
C ILE A 52 6.50 11.93 13.49
N LEU A 53 6.59 11.37 14.69
CA LEU A 53 6.32 12.07 15.95
C LEU A 53 7.51 12.89 16.48
N ASP A 54 8.59 13.03 15.69
CA ASP A 54 9.82 13.76 16.05
C ASP A 54 10.47 13.28 17.36
N HIS A 55 10.28 12.00 17.70
CA HIS A 55 10.94 11.33 18.84
C HIS A 55 12.28 10.68 18.45
N ALA A 56 12.53 10.50 17.15
CA ALA A 56 13.75 9.95 16.58
C ALA A 56 13.99 10.55 15.19
N ARG A 57 15.21 10.41 14.68
CA ARG A 57 15.56 10.79 13.30
C ARG A 57 16.19 9.61 12.59
N LEU A 58 15.89 9.45 11.30
CA LEU A 58 16.63 8.49 10.49
C LEU A 58 18.06 8.99 10.29
N VAL A 59 18.95 8.05 9.98
CA VAL A 59 20.28 8.42 9.51
C VAL A 59 20.13 9.07 8.13
N SER A 60 20.86 10.16 7.87
CA SER A 60 20.69 11.01 6.68
C SER A 60 20.67 10.29 5.33
N HIS A 61 21.36 9.15 5.20
CA HIS A 61 21.38 8.36 3.95
C HIS A 61 20.09 7.54 3.71
N LEU A 62 19.19 7.47 4.70
CA LEU A 62 17.89 6.82 4.64
C LEU A 62 16.73 7.82 4.52
N GLU A 63 16.99 9.13 4.56
CA GLU A 63 15.96 10.17 4.43
C GLU A 63 15.67 10.47 2.94
N TRP A 64 15.06 9.49 2.24
CA TRP A 64 14.79 9.64 0.80
C TRP A 64 13.57 10.50 0.50
N VAL A 65 12.61 10.53 1.43
CA VAL A 65 11.39 11.34 1.39
C VAL A 65 11.20 12.02 2.75
N ASP A 66 10.41 13.10 2.77
CA ASP A 66 9.97 13.70 4.02
C ASP A 66 9.23 12.64 4.88
N PRO A 67 9.54 12.48 6.18
CA PRO A 67 8.84 11.55 7.06
C PRO A 67 7.31 11.68 7.01
N MET A 68 6.77 12.89 6.79
CA MET A 68 5.33 13.13 6.67
C MET A 68 4.70 12.49 5.43
N LEU A 69 5.49 12.12 4.42
CA LEU A 69 5.03 11.43 3.21
C LEU A 69 5.06 9.91 3.37
N THR A 70 5.73 9.39 4.40
CA THR A 70 5.82 7.95 4.63
C THR A 70 4.47 7.23 4.80
N PRO A 71 3.41 7.85 5.36
CA PRO A 71 2.06 7.26 5.37
C PRO A 71 1.51 6.90 3.99
N PHE A 72 1.94 7.60 2.94
CA PHE A 72 1.53 7.31 1.57
C PHE A 72 2.46 6.31 0.90
N THR A 73 3.78 6.47 1.04
CA THR A 73 4.74 5.57 0.40
C THR A 73 4.68 4.17 1.00
N SER A 74 4.40 4.05 2.31
CA SER A 74 4.30 2.75 2.99
C SER A 74 3.14 1.90 2.48
N MET A 75 2.08 2.51 1.92
CA MET A 75 0.90 1.80 1.41
C MET A 75 1.24 0.80 0.29
N PHE A 76 2.39 0.98 -0.38
CA PHE A 76 2.81 0.15 -1.52
C PHE A 76 3.94 -0.83 -1.18
N LEU A 77 4.58 -0.69 -0.01
CA LEU A 77 5.72 -1.53 0.38
C LEU A 77 5.25 -2.88 0.91
N HIS A 78 5.97 -3.93 0.54
CA HIS A 78 5.67 -5.28 1.01
C HIS A 78 6.94 -5.96 1.54
N GLY A 79 6.77 -6.77 2.59
CA GLY A 79 7.85 -7.45 3.31
C GLY A 79 8.19 -8.85 2.78
N GLY A 80 7.48 -9.29 1.73
CA GLY A 80 7.68 -10.61 1.13
C GLY A 80 6.49 -11.07 0.29
N PHE A 81 6.66 -12.18 -0.44
CA PHE A 81 5.65 -12.70 -1.37
C PHE A 81 4.31 -13.03 -0.69
N MET A 82 4.34 -13.61 0.51
CA MET A 82 3.10 -13.93 1.23
C MET A 82 2.37 -12.66 1.67
N HIS A 83 3.09 -11.63 2.09
CA HIS A 83 2.52 -10.34 2.47
C HIS A 83 1.88 -9.64 1.25
N LEU A 84 2.57 -9.61 0.10
CA LEU A 84 2.00 -9.09 -1.15
C LEU A 84 0.80 -9.90 -1.61
N GLY A 85 0.95 -11.23 -1.75
CA GLY A 85 -0.11 -12.11 -2.26
C GLY A 85 -1.37 -12.04 -1.42
N GLY A 86 -1.24 -12.01 -0.09
CA GLY A 86 -2.37 -11.80 0.82
C GLY A 86 -3.07 -10.46 0.57
N ASN A 87 -2.34 -9.35 0.56
CA ASN A 87 -2.94 -8.03 0.33
C ASN A 87 -3.62 -7.92 -1.04
N MET A 88 -2.99 -8.44 -2.10
CA MET A 88 -3.57 -8.38 -3.44
C MET A 88 -4.84 -9.23 -3.55
N LEU A 89 -4.91 -10.36 -2.85
CA LEU A 89 -6.12 -11.17 -2.78
C LEU A 89 -7.28 -10.41 -2.13
N TYR A 90 -7.04 -9.79 -0.96
CA TYR A 90 -8.06 -8.98 -0.29
C TYR A 90 -8.44 -7.74 -1.11
N LEU A 91 -7.47 -7.04 -1.69
CA LEU A 91 -7.72 -5.87 -2.53
C LEU A 91 -8.52 -6.26 -3.78
N TRP A 92 -8.28 -7.42 -4.37
CA TRP A 92 -9.05 -7.91 -5.51
C TRP A 92 -10.50 -8.26 -5.14
N ILE A 93 -10.72 -8.97 -4.02
CA ILE A 93 -12.04 -9.44 -3.59
C ILE A 93 -12.92 -8.32 -3.03
N PHE A 94 -12.32 -7.34 -2.35
CA PHE A 94 -13.08 -6.28 -1.69
C PHE A 94 -12.96 -4.94 -2.41
N GLY A 95 -11.82 -4.64 -3.03
CA GLY A 95 -11.59 -3.36 -3.70
C GLY A 95 -12.52 -3.15 -4.89
N ASN A 96 -12.75 -4.18 -5.71
CA ASN A 96 -13.70 -4.13 -6.82
C ASN A 96 -15.12 -3.73 -6.36
N ASN A 97 -15.59 -4.31 -5.26
CA ASN A 97 -16.92 -4.09 -4.70
C ASN A 97 -17.07 -2.70 -4.10
N ILE A 98 -16.04 -2.22 -3.40
CA ILE A 98 -16.01 -0.87 -2.85
C ILE A 98 -15.93 0.16 -3.98
N GLU A 99 -15.10 -0.09 -5.00
CA GLU A 99 -14.99 0.76 -6.19
C GLU A 99 -16.33 0.84 -6.93
N ASP A 100 -17.03 -0.29 -7.11
CA ASP A 100 -18.36 -0.33 -7.73
C ASP A 100 -19.39 0.49 -6.94
N ALA A 101 -19.39 0.38 -5.61
CA ALA A 101 -20.32 1.09 -4.75
C ALA A 101 -20.06 2.60 -4.67
N MET A 102 -18.79 3.04 -4.76
CA MET A 102 -18.39 4.43 -4.57
C MET A 102 -18.14 5.19 -5.89
N GLY A 103 -17.81 4.47 -6.96
CA GLY A 103 -17.19 5.01 -8.16
C GLY A 103 -15.69 5.33 -7.97
N HIS A 104 -14.95 5.40 -9.07
CA HIS A 104 -13.48 5.52 -9.09
C HIS A 104 -12.93 6.63 -8.20
N GLY A 105 -13.40 7.87 -8.35
CA GLY A 105 -12.83 9.03 -7.66
C GLY A 105 -13.02 8.99 -6.14
N ARG A 106 -14.23 8.62 -5.69
CA ARG A 106 -14.53 8.50 -4.25
C ARG A 106 -13.77 7.32 -3.64
N PHE A 107 -13.58 6.24 -4.39
CA PHE A 107 -12.77 5.11 -3.95
C PHE A 107 -11.29 5.48 -3.75
N ILE A 108 -10.69 6.27 -4.66
CA ILE A 108 -9.31 6.77 -4.48
C ILE A 108 -9.18 7.57 -3.17
N VAL A 109 -10.10 8.52 -2.95
CA VAL A 109 -10.06 9.35 -1.73
C VAL A 109 -10.26 8.49 -0.48
N PHE A 110 -11.20 7.54 -0.52
CA PHE A 110 -11.42 6.59 0.56
C PHE A 110 -10.16 5.76 0.86
N TYR A 111 -9.53 5.20 -0.17
CA TYR A 111 -8.31 4.41 -0.04
C TYR A 111 -7.17 5.20 0.62
N LEU A 112 -6.95 6.44 0.20
CA LEU A 112 -5.91 7.31 0.78
C LEU A 112 -6.21 7.68 2.24
N ILE A 113 -7.46 8.03 2.56
CA ILE A 113 -7.86 8.34 3.94
C ILE A 113 -7.67 7.12 4.84
N CYS A 114 -8.11 5.94 4.40
CA CYS A 114 -7.92 4.70 5.15
C CYS A 114 -6.44 4.36 5.34
N GLY A 115 -5.61 4.55 4.32
CA GLY A 115 -4.17 4.35 4.40
C GLY A 115 -3.51 5.22 5.47
N VAL A 116 -3.83 6.51 5.47
CA VAL A 116 -3.33 7.45 6.49
C VAL A 116 -3.91 7.10 7.87
N ALA A 117 -5.20 6.80 7.98
CA ALA A 117 -5.82 6.46 9.25
C ALA A 117 -5.24 5.18 9.87
N ALA A 118 -4.87 4.19 9.05
CA ALA A 118 -4.26 2.95 9.52
C ALA A 118 -2.91 3.14 10.20
N VAL A 119 -2.19 4.25 9.93
CA VAL A 119 -0.95 4.60 10.64
C VAL A 119 -1.19 4.94 12.10
N PHE A 120 -2.39 5.39 12.45
CA PHE A 120 -2.75 5.86 13.79
C PHE A 120 -3.61 4.85 14.60
N ALA A 121 -3.86 3.67 14.04
CA ALA A 121 -4.64 2.60 14.67
C ALA A 121 -3.74 1.60 15.38
#